data_AF-D9R6P9-F1
#
_entry.id   AF-D9R6P9-F1
#
_cell.length_a   1.000
_cell.length_b   1.000
_cell.length_c   1.000
_cell.angle_alpha   90.00
_cell.angle_beta   90.00
_cell.angle_gamma   90.00
#
_symmetry.space_group_name_H-M   'P 1'
#
loop_
_entity.id
_entity.type
_entity.pdbx_description
1 polymer ?
#
loop_
_entity_poly.entity_id
_entity_poly.type
_entity_poly.pdbx_seq_one_letter_code
_entity_poly.pdbx_strand_id
1 'polypeptide(L)'
;MAGYYEELSNADKNKSLISLTIISGQGMGSKALWSDGEFILKQGDETIFDDFSEELKNLDKTQTIKIQNSTLFCELVTGEKYMVVCGAGHISIPIIRIGKMLGFHVTVIDDRVSFANTARKEGADAVICKPFREALEEISGSTGHYFIIVTRGHRHDQDCLSQIIGKKNAYIGMIGSRARVKLVKDFLESEGVSRVLLDKIYTPIGLKINAQTPEEIAVAIMAEIIQIKNGSRKTFGYPKEILEGLISRESDDIPRSLVTIVSRKGSAPRDVGSKMIVMLDGSTMGTIGGGCVEAEVCAIAREVARDKTPVLKKVDMTPDNAEDEGMVCGGIVEVYIEPV
;
A
#
# COMPACT_ATOMS: atom_id res chain seq x y z
N MET A 1 -4.29 -25.09 13.10
CA MET A 1 -4.39 -23.65 13.40
C MET A 1 -3.78 -22.93 12.22
N ALA A 2 -4.54 -22.05 11.55
CA ALA A 2 -4.01 -21.24 10.47
C ALA A 2 -2.90 -20.34 11.03
N GLY A 3 -1.79 -20.19 10.29
CA GLY A 3 -0.70 -19.30 10.70
C GLY A 3 -1.17 -17.85 10.72
N TYR A 4 -0.60 -17.00 11.59
CA TYR A 4 -0.93 -15.56 11.65
C TYR A 4 -0.91 -14.87 10.29
N TYR A 5 0.09 -15.19 9.47
CA TYR A 5 0.22 -14.61 8.12
C TYR A 5 -0.82 -15.15 7.13
N GLU A 6 -1.27 -16.40 7.28
CA GLU A 6 -2.37 -16.95 6.49
C GLU A 6 -3.68 -16.21 6.80
N GLU A 7 -3.97 -15.98 8.09
CA GLU A 7 -5.16 -15.22 8.51
C GLU A 7 -5.10 -13.77 8.05
N LEU A 8 -3.93 -13.12 8.19
CA LEU A 8 -3.69 -11.76 7.69
C LEU A 8 -3.91 -11.66 6.18
N SER A 9 -3.53 -12.71 5.42
CA SER A 9 -3.74 -12.76 3.98
C SER A 9 -5.20 -12.92 3.60
N ASN A 10 -5.95 -13.72 4.35
CA ASN A 10 -7.36 -14.01 4.10
C ASN A 10 -8.31 -12.93 4.64
N ALA A 11 -7.87 -12.13 5.61
CA ALA A 11 -8.67 -11.08 6.24
C ALA A 11 -9.20 -10.06 5.21
N ASP A 12 -10.43 -9.58 5.45
CA ASP A 12 -11.07 -8.57 4.60
C ASP A 12 -10.40 -7.20 4.79
N LYS A 13 -9.47 -6.88 3.90
CA LYS A 13 -8.73 -5.60 3.90
C LYS A 13 -9.57 -4.39 3.49
N ASN A 14 -10.87 -4.57 3.22
CA ASN A 14 -11.81 -3.46 3.04
C ASN A 14 -12.33 -2.90 4.37
N LYS A 15 -12.13 -3.64 5.46
CA LYS A 15 -12.38 -3.25 6.86
C LYS A 15 -11.17 -2.51 7.44
N SER A 16 -11.34 -1.95 8.63
CA SER A 16 -10.22 -1.36 9.36
C SER A 16 -9.38 -2.48 9.98
N LEU A 17 -8.44 -3.02 9.19
CA LEU A 17 -7.55 -4.11 9.61
C LEU A 17 -6.22 -3.57 10.18
N ILE A 18 -5.87 -4.03 11.37
CA ILE A 18 -4.65 -3.64 12.08
C ILE A 18 -3.85 -4.91 12.43
N SER A 19 -2.60 -4.94 11.99
CA SER A 19 -1.61 -5.95 12.38
C SER A 19 -0.89 -5.46 13.63
N LEU A 20 -0.92 -6.27 14.68
CA LEU A 20 -0.40 -5.96 16.01
C LEU A 20 0.78 -6.87 16.33
N THR A 21 1.88 -6.30 16.82
CA THR A 21 3.05 -7.07 17.26
C THR A 21 3.67 -6.43 18.49
N ILE A 22 3.87 -7.21 19.56
CA ILE A 22 4.59 -6.74 20.75
C ILE A 22 6.08 -6.76 20.46
N ILE A 23 6.70 -5.57 20.35
CA ILE A 23 8.08 -5.41 19.89
C ILE A 23 9.09 -5.25 21.03
N SER A 24 8.61 -5.02 22.26
CA SER A 24 9.44 -4.92 23.46
C SER A 24 8.57 -5.15 24.70
N GLY A 25 9.16 -5.71 25.75
CA GLY A 25 8.49 -5.90 27.05
C GLY A 25 7.96 -7.32 27.27
N GLN A 26 6.98 -7.44 28.18
CA GLN A 26 6.27 -8.69 28.40
C GLN A 26 5.54 -9.10 27.10
N GLY A 27 5.58 -10.39 26.77
CA GLY A 27 4.90 -10.92 25.59
C GLY A 27 5.56 -10.57 24.25
N MET A 28 6.81 -10.10 24.23
CA MET A 28 7.55 -9.80 22.98
C MET A 28 7.48 -10.97 21.97
N GLY A 29 7.14 -10.66 20.71
CA GLY A 29 6.87 -11.66 19.67
C GLY A 29 5.41 -12.09 19.56
N SER A 30 4.56 -11.76 20.53
CA SER A 30 3.12 -11.99 20.42
C SER A 30 2.52 -11.13 19.32
N LYS A 31 1.54 -11.68 18.62
CA LYS A 31 0.86 -11.02 17.50
C LYS A 31 -0.65 -11.08 17.64
N ALA A 32 -1.32 -10.09 17.07
CA ALA A 32 -2.76 -10.10 16.95
C ALA A 32 -3.23 -9.42 15.66
N LEU A 33 -4.45 -9.73 15.25
CA LEU A 33 -5.17 -9.06 14.18
C LEU A 33 -6.42 -8.44 14.79
N TRP A 34 -6.62 -7.17 14.52
CA TRP A 34 -7.77 -6.41 14.94
C TRP A 34 -8.53 -5.91 13.71
N SER A 35 -9.83 -6.16 13.65
CA SER A 35 -10.68 -5.73 12.54
C SER A 35 -11.98 -5.12 13.07
N ASP A 36 -12.29 -3.89 12.65
CA ASP A 36 -13.56 -3.20 12.96
C ASP A 36 -13.97 -3.19 14.46
N GLY A 37 -12.99 -3.13 15.36
CA GLY A 37 -13.24 -3.00 16.81
C GLY A 37 -13.10 -4.28 17.62
N GLU A 38 -12.74 -5.40 16.98
CA GLU A 38 -12.61 -6.69 17.63
C GLU A 38 -11.31 -7.42 17.21
N PHE A 39 -10.78 -8.27 18.10
CA PHE A 39 -9.70 -9.19 17.77
C PHE A 39 -10.24 -10.36 16.96
N ILE A 40 -9.68 -10.59 15.77
CA ILE A 40 -10.00 -11.76 14.94
C ILE A 40 -8.99 -12.90 15.14
N LEU A 41 -7.79 -12.58 15.60
CA LEU A 41 -6.74 -13.54 15.93
C LEU A 41 -5.82 -12.97 17.02
N LYS A 42 -5.37 -13.82 17.94
CA LYS A 42 -4.25 -13.56 18.84
C LYS A 42 -3.31 -14.77 18.82
N GLN A 43 -2.02 -14.54 19.01
CA GLN A 43 -0.98 -15.57 19.04
C GLN A 43 0.11 -15.15 20.04
N GLY A 44 0.54 -16.07 20.90
CA GLY A 44 1.54 -15.82 21.95
C GLY A 44 0.87 -15.54 23.30
N ASP A 45 1.32 -14.50 24.01
CA ASP A 45 0.69 -14.02 25.24
C ASP A 45 -0.54 -13.17 24.90
N GLU A 46 -1.69 -13.82 24.75
CA GLU A 46 -2.92 -13.18 24.25
C GLU A 46 -3.52 -12.14 25.21
N THR A 47 -3.21 -12.26 26.50
CA THR A 47 -3.78 -11.43 27.57
C THR A 47 -3.32 -9.98 27.47
N ILE A 48 -2.14 -9.75 26.91
CA ILE A 48 -1.54 -8.43 26.85
C ILE A 48 -2.24 -7.48 25.87
N PHE A 49 -2.94 -8.02 24.86
CA PHE A 49 -3.57 -7.20 23.84
C PHE A 49 -4.82 -6.48 24.34
N ASP A 50 -5.49 -7.03 25.36
CA ASP A 50 -6.72 -6.43 25.89
C ASP A 50 -6.47 -5.05 26.49
N ASP A 51 -5.27 -4.83 27.06
CA ASP A 51 -4.80 -3.56 27.60
C ASP A 51 -4.71 -2.43 26.56
N PHE A 52 -4.66 -2.75 25.25
CA PHE A 52 -4.52 -1.76 24.16
C PHE A 52 -5.84 -1.47 23.44
N SER A 53 -6.94 -2.10 23.84
CA SER A 53 -8.21 -2.09 23.09
C SER A 53 -8.79 -0.69 22.85
N GLU A 54 -8.61 0.24 23.80
CA GLU A 54 -9.13 1.61 23.69
C GLU A 54 -8.31 2.47 22.72
N GLU A 55 -6.99 2.33 22.73
CA GLU A 55 -6.10 3.04 21.83
C GLU A 55 -6.27 2.58 20.37
N LEU A 56 -6.56 1.29 20.16
CA LEU A 56 -6.78 0.72 18.83
C LEU A 56 -8.02 1.29 18.13
N LYS A 57 -9.07 1.66 18.88
CA LYS A 57 -10.30 2.26 18.32
C LYS A 57 -10.04 3.59 17.61
N ASN A 58 -9.00 4.31 18.00
CA ASN A 58 -8.69 5.65 17.50
C ASN A 58 -7.45 5.68 16.58
N LEU A 59 -6.99 4.52 16.11
CA LEU A 59 -5.78 4.41 15.31
C LEU A 59 -6.02 4.90 13.87
N ASP A 60 -5.27 5.91 13.44
CA ASP A 60 -5.38 6.50 12.09
C ASP A 60 -4.08 6.39 11.26
N LYS A 61 -3.00 5.89 11.86
CA LYS A 61 -1.69 5.69 11.24
C LYS A 61 -0.95 4.51 11.87
N THR A 62 0.00 3.96 11.10
CA THR A 62 0.99 3.02 11.62
C THR A 62 1.88 3.71 12.66
N GLN A 63 1.97 3.14 13.88
CA GLN A 63 2.74 3.70 14.99
C GLN A 63 3.01 2.67 16.09
N THR A 64 3.88 3.03 17.04
CA THR A 64 4.06 2.30 18.29
C THR A 64 3.23 2.91 19.41
N ILE A 65 2.64 2.07 20.26
CA ILE A 65 1.90 2.45 21.47
C ILE A 65 2.60 1.81 22.66
N LYS A 66 2.81 2.56 23.74
CA LYS A 66 3.46 2.06 24.96
C LYS A 66 2.44 2.04 26.10
N ILE A 67 2.22 0.86 26.68
CA ILE A 67 1.37 0.67 27.86
C ILE A 67 2.15 -0.17 28.86
N GLN A 68 2.21 0.30 30.10
CA GLN A 68 2.97 -0.34 31.19
C GLN A 68 4.42 -0.65 30.75
N ASN A 69 4.79 -1.94 30.71
CA ASN A 69 6.13 -2.41 30.39
C ASN A 69 6.25 -2.95 28.96
N SER A 70 5.24 -2.77 28.10
CA SER A 70 5.23 -3.30 26.74
C SER A 70 5.02 -2.24 25.67
N THR A 71 5.67 -2.43 24.54
CA THR A 71 5.52 -1.60 23.35
C THR A 71 4.88 -2.41 22.24
N LEU A 72 3.71 -1.96 21.80
CA LEU A 72 2.95 -2.54 20.71
C LEU A 72 3.21 -1.76 19.43
N PHE A 73 3.67 -2.44 18.38
CA PHE A 73 3.68 -1.89 17.03
C PHE A 73 2.33 -2.18 16.37
N CYS A 74 1.65 -1.11 15.96
CA CYS A 74 0.34 -1.16 15.31
C CYS A 74 0.51 -0.75 13.85
N GLU A 75 0.21 -1.67 12.94
CA GLU A 75 0.36 -1.46 11.51
C GLU A 75 -1.01 -1.49 10.82
N LEU A 76 -1.36 -0.40 10.14
CA LEU A 76 -2.58 -0.36 9.33
C LEU A 76 -2.38 -1.16 8.05
N VAL A 77 -3.11 -2.26 7.93
CA VAL A 77 -3.01 -3.16 6.78
C VAL A 77 -4.05 -2.74 5.75
N THR A 78 -3.57 -2.34 4.58
CA THR A 78 -4.44 -1.97 3.45
C THR A 78 -4.56 -3.10 2.43
N GLY A 79 -5.66 -3.06 1.68
CA GLY A 79 -5.91 -4.00 0.61
C GLY A 79 -4.99 -3.83 -0.58
N GLU A 80 -5.10 -4.78 -1.52
CA GLU A 80 -4.52 -4.67 -2.84
C GLU A 80 -4.86 -3.33 -3.51
N LYS A 81 -3.90 -2.79 -4.26
CA LYS A 81 -4.06 -1.52 -4.96
C LYS A 81 -4.61 -1.82 -6.35
N TYR A 82 -5.90 -1.60 -6.54
CA TYR A 82 -6.57 -1.80 -7.82
C TYR A 82 -6.60 -0.50 -8.60
N MET A 83 -5.97 -0.48 -9.78
CA MET A 83 -6.04 0.66 -10.68
C MET A 83 -7.03 0.33 -11.80
N VAL A 84 -8.12 1.08 -11.89
CA VAL A 84 -9.12 0.93 -12.94
C VAL A 84 -9.00 2.10 -13.91
N VAL A 85 -8.46 1.83 -15.09
CA VAL A 85 -8.26 2.84 -16.15
C VAL A 85 -9.43 2.77 -17.13
N CYS A 86 -10.26 3.83 -17.14
CA CYS A 86 -11.37 3.98 -18.06
C CYS A 86 -10.89 4.70 -19.33
N GLY A 87 -10.74 3.93 -20.41
CA GLY A 87 -10.18 4.35 -21.69
C GLY A 87 -8.82 3.70 -21.89
N ALA A 88 -8.59 3.16 -23.09
CA ALA A 88 -7.33 2.53 -23.49
C ALA A 88 -6.58 3.35 -24.55
N GLY A 89 -6.74 4.68 -24.54
CA GLY A 89 -6.08 5.61 -25.46
C GLY A 89 -4.57 5.73 -25.23
N HIS A 90 -3.91 6.60 -25.99
CA HIS A 90 -2.45 6.77 -25.93
C HIS A 90 -1.91 7.18 -24.55
N ILE A 91 -2.68 7.96 -23.77
CA ILE A 91 -2.32 8.34 -22.39
C ILE A 91 -2.35 7.11 -21.45
N SER A 92 -3.24 6.16 -21.70
CA SER A 92 -3.41 4.99 -20.84
C SER A 92 -2.22 4.05 -20.88
N ILE A 93 -1.47 4.00 -21.99
CA ILE A 93 -0.34 3.07 -22.16
C ILE A 93 0.78 3.30 -21.12
N PRO A 94 1.35 4.51 -20.99
CA PRO A 94 2.32 4.78 -19.93
C PRO A 94 1.71 4.65 -18.52
N ILE A 95 0.41 4.97 -18.32
CA ILE A 95 -0.27 4.76 -17.04
C ILE A 95 -0.28 3.27 -16.66
N ILE A 96 -0.61 2.37 -17.59
CA ILE A 96 -0.60 0.91 -17.36
C ILE A 96 0.80 0.48 -16.92
N ARG A 97 1.83 0.84 -17.69
CA ARG A 97 3.22 0.44 -17.41
C ARG A 97 3.70 0.94 -16.04
N ILE A 98 3.47 2.22 -15.72
CA ILE A 98 3.86 2.79 -14.43
C ILE A 98 3.02 2.16 -13.30
N GLY A 99 1.72 1.94 -13.50
CA GLY A 99 0.85 1.27 -12.55
C GLY A 99 1.36 -0.13 -12.18
N LYS A 100 1.73 -0.93 -13.19
CA LYS A 100 2.36 -2.25 -12.99
C LYS A 100 3.69 -2.15 -12.25
N MET A 101 4.56 -1.21 -12.63
CA MET A 101 5.84 -0.97 -11.96
C MET A 101 5.66 -0.59 -10.48
N LEU A 102 4.58 0.11 -10.13
CA LEU A 102 4.25 0.48 -8.75
C LEU A 102 3.44 -0.60 -8.00
N GLY A 103 3.29 -1.78 -8.60
CA GLY A 103 2.61 -2.94 -8.02
C GLY A 103 1.11 -2.72 -7.84
N PHE A 104 0.44 -2.05 -8.78
CA PHE A 104 -1.02 -2.05 -8.88
C PHE A 104 -1.48 -3.28 -9.68
N HIS A 105 -2.65 -3.80 -9.31
CA HIS A 105 -3.43 -4.65 -10.20
C HIS A 105 -4.21 -3.75 -11.17
N VAL A 106 -3.81 -3.75 -12.44
CA VAL A 106 -4.30 -2.80 -13.45
C VAL A 106 -5.40 -3.44 -14.27
N THR A 107 -6.62 -2.92 -14.13
CA THR A 107 -7.77 -3.24 -14.97
C THR A 107 -8.01 -2.10 -15.96
N VAL A 108 -8.13 -2.41 -17.25
CA VAL A 108 -8.42 -1.42 -18.29
C VAL A 108 -9.77 -1.68 -18.93
N ILE A 109 -10.55 -0.62 -19.14
CA ILE A 109 -11.87 -0.67 -19.77
C ILE A 109 -11.82 0.15 -21.07
N ASP A 110 -12.21 -0.44 -22.20
CA ASP A 110 -12.47 0.27 -23.44
C ASP A 110 -13.38 -0.60 -24.32
N ASP A 111 -14.41 -0.01 -24.92
CA ASP A 111 -15.37 -0.73 -25.77
C ASP A 111 -14.82 -1.03 -27.19
N ARG A 112 -13.64 -0.50 -27.54
CA ARG A 112 -12.98 -0.78 -28.83
C ARG A 112 -11.98 -1.92 -28.71
N VAL A 113 -12.23 -2.98 -29.47
CA VAL A 113 -11.40 -4.20 -29.52
C VAL A 113 -9.91 -3.90 -29.76
N SER A 114 -9.58 -3.01 -30.69
CA SER A 114 -8.17 -2.69 -31.00
C SER A 114 -7.44 -2.06 -29.81
N PHE A 115 -8.08 -1.13 -29.10
CA PHE A 115 -7.50 -0.46 -27.94
C PHE A 115 -7.43 -1.40 -26.72
N ALA A 116 -8.46 -2.21 -26.49
CA ALA A 116 -8.45 -3.26 -25.49
C ALA A 116 -7.29 -4.27 -25.72
N ASN A 117 -7.06 -4.66 -26.97
CA ASN A 117 -5.94 -5.54 -27.31
C ASN A 117 -4.57 -4.88 -27.06
N THR A 118 -4.42 -3.59 -27.33
CA THR A 118 -3.21 -2.84 -26.95
C THR A 118 -3.01 -2.86 -25.44
N ALA A 119 -4.03 -2.55 -24.64
CA ALA A 119 -3.92 -2.59 -23.18
C ALA A 119 -3.45 -3.95 -22.64
N ARG A 120 -3.93 -5.06 -23.21
CA ARG A 120 -3.45 -6.42 -22.87
C ARG A 120 -1.96 -6.59 -23.16
N LYS A 121 -1.53 -6.19 -24.37
CA LYS A 121 -0.11 -6.29 -24.80
C LYS A 121 0.82 -5.45 -23.93
N GLU A 122 0.32 -4.37 -23.35
CA GLU A 122 1.06 -3.43 -22.53
C GLU A 122 1.13 -3.82 -21.05
N GLY A 123 0.57 -4.99 -20.69
CA GLY A 123 0.74 -5.60 -19.37
C GLY A 123 -0.38 -5.31 -18.36
N ALA A 124 -1.56 -4.86 -18.81
CA ALA A 124 -2.73 -4.81 -17.94
C ALA A 124 -3.09 -6.22 -17.44
N ASP A 125 -3.37 -6.37 -16.14
CA ASP A 125 -3.74 -7.65 -15.52
C ASP A 125 -5.12 -8.13 -16.01
N ALA A 126 -6.04 -7.19 -16.19
CA ALA A 126 -7.38 -7.45 -16.69
C ALA A 126 -7.78 -6.40 -17.73
N VAL A 127 -8.52 -6.83 -18.76
CA VAL A 127 -9.07 -5.92 -19.76
C VAL A 127 -10.51 -6.27 -20.07
N ILE A 128 -11.42 -5.33 -19.78
CA ILE A 128 -12.86 -5.46 -20.00
C ILE A 128 -13.23 -4.70 -21.29
N CYS A 129 -13.54 -5.45 -22.35
CA CYS A 129 -13.91 -4.89 -23.65
C CYS A 129 -15.44 -4.77 -23.78
N LYS A 130 -16.04 -3.83 -23.04
CA LYS A 130 -17.48 -3.58 -22.97
C LYS A 130 -17.74 -2.07 -22.89
N PRO A 131 -18.98 -1.59 -23.13
CA PRO A 131 -19.37 -0.23 -22.79
C PRO A 131 -19.01 0.12 -21.33
N PHE A 132 -18.56 1.35 -21.10
CA PHE A 132 -18.02 1.76 -19.79
C PHE A 132 -18.99 1.53 -18.63
N ARG A 133 -20.28 1.81 -18.83
CA ARG A 133 -21.31 1.62 -17.79
C ARG A 133 -21.39 0.16 -17.36
N GLU A 134 -21.59 -0.74 -18.32
CA GLU A 134 -21.69 -2.19 -18.08
C GLU A 134 -20.42 -2.74 -17.41
N ALA A 135 -19.23 -2.34 -17.89
CA ALA A 135 -17.97 -2.78 -17.31
C ALA A 135 -17.78 -2.33 -15.85
N LEU A 136 -18.25 -1.12 -15.51
CA LEU A 136 -18.13 -0.56 -14.16
C LEU A 136 -19.20 -1.09 -13.19
N GLU A 137 -20.31 -1.61 -13.69
CA GLU A 137 -21.29 -2.36 -12.88
C GLU A 137 -20.68 -3.64 -12.30
N GLU A 138 -19.80 -4.31 -13.07
CA GLU A 138 -19.06 -5.51 -12.65
C GLU A 138 -17.96 -5.23 -11.61
N ILE A 139 -17.66 -3.96 -11.32
CA ILE A 139 -16.63 -3.54 -10.35
C ILE A 139 -17.29 -2.91 -9.12
N SER A 140 -17.32 -3.62 -8.00
CA SER A 140 -17.96 -3.13 -6.76
C SER A 140 -17.26 -1.92 -6.13
N GLY A 141 -15.93 -1.83 -6.26
CA GLY A 141 -15.08 -0.81 -5.64
C GLY A 141 -14.68 -1.14 -4.19
N SER A 142 -13.57 -0.55 -3.74
CA SER A 142 -13.07 -0.65 -2.37
C SER A 142 -12.18 0.52 -1.97
N THR A 143 -11.74 0.59 -0.71
CA THR A 143 -10.75 1.58 -0.26
C THR A 143 -9.38 1.44 -0.93
N GLY A 144 -9.12 0.36 -1.66
CA GLY A 144 -7.92 0.17 -2.47
C GLY A 144 -8.10 0.47 -3.97
N HIS A 145 -9.28 0.95 -4.40
CA HIS A 145 -9.55 1.23 -5.82
C HIS A 145 -9.22 2.68 -6.21
N TYR A 146 -8.43 2.80 -7.26
CA TYR A 146 -8.00 4.05 -7.88
C TYR A 146 -8.59 4.12 -9.29
N PHE A 147 -9.62 4.94 -9.46
CA PHE A 147 -10.30 5.09 -10.73
C PHE A 147 -9.66 6.25 -11.52
N ILE A 148 -9.23 5.96 -12.74
CA ILE A 148 -8.58 6.91 -13.65
C ILE A 148 -9.43 7.03 -14.91
N ILE A 149 -10.10 8.15 -15.08
CA ILE A 149 -10.99 8.42 -16.21
C ILE A 149 -10.22 9.20 -17.27
N VAL A 150 -9.80 8.50 -18.32
CA VAL A 150 -9.02 9.01 -19.47
C VAL A 150 -9.68 8.60 -20.79
N THR A 151 -10.98 8.83 -20.89
CA THR A 151 -11.78 8.38 -22.03
C THR A 151 -11.62 9.28 -23.26
N ARG A 152 -12.25 8.89 -24.37
CA ARG A 152 -12.22 9.60 -25.65
C ARG A 152 -13.19 10.79 -25.77
N GLY A 153 -13.99 11.11 -24.74
CA GLY A 153 -14.89 12.26 -24.82
C GLY A 153 -15.88 12.40 -23.65
N HIS A 154 -16.44 13.61 -23.54
CA HIS A 154 -17.26 14.05 -22.40
C HIS A 154 -18.42 13.11 -22.01
N ARG A 155 -19.14 12.55 -22.99
CA ARG A 155 -20.23 11.60 -22.71
C ARG A 155 -19.73 10.35 -21.99
N HIS A 156 -18.59 9.81 -22.40
CA HIS A 156 -17.99 8.63 -21.78
C HIS A 156 -17.38 8.96 -20.41
N ASP A 157 -16.82 10.16 -20.25
CA ASP A 157 -16.35 10.64 -18.94
C ASP A 157 -17.52 10.68 -17.93
N GLN A 158 -18.69 11.18 -18.37
CA GLN A 158 -19.91 11.21 -17.58
C GLN A 158 -20.44 9.80 -17.28
N ASP A 159 -20.49 8.91 -18.27
CA ASP A 159 -20.88 7.50 -18.06
C ASP A 159 -20.01 6.85 -16.98
N CYS A 160 -18.69 7.02 -17.06
CA CYS A 160 -17.75 6.48 -16.07
C CYS A 160 -17.98 7.09 -14.68
N LEU A 161 -17.99 8.42 -14.60
CA LEU A 161 -18.06 9.10 -13.32
C LEU A 161 -19.39 8.83 -12.60
N SER A 162 -20.50 8.77 -13.34
CA SER A 162 -21.81 8.41 -12.77
C SER A 162 -21.82 7.03 -12.10
N GLN A 163 -21.10 6.06 -12.67
CA GLN A 163 -20.99 4.71 -12.08
C GLN A 163 -20.03 4.67 -10.89
N ILE A 164 -18.96 5.46 -10.93
CA ILE A 164 -17.86 5.36 -9.96
C ILE A 164 -18.12 6.20 -8.70
N ILE A 165 -18.79 7.35 -8.81
CA ILE A 165 -18.87 8.36 -7.75
C ILE A 165 -19.49 7.85 -6.43
N GLY A 166 -20.40 6.87 -6.53
CA GLY A 166 -21.04 6.23 -5.37
C GLY A 166 -20.29 5.02 -4.81
N LYS A 167 -19.27 4.52 -5.50
CA LYS A 167 -18.51 3.31 -5.09
C LYS A 167 -17.47 3.67 -4.04
N LYS A 168 -17.16 2.72 -3.15
CA LYS A 168 -16.02 2.85 -2.23
C LYS A 168 -14.73 2.94 -3.07
N ASN A 169 -13.88 3.93 -2.80
CA ASN A 169 -12.68 4.21 -3.57
C ASN A 169 -11.59 4.87 -2.69
N ALA A 170 -10.33 4.73 -3.11
CA ALA A 170 -9.21 5.52 -2.60
C ALA A 170 -9.04 6.84 -3.37
N TYR A 171 -9.40 6.84 -4.66
CA TYR A 171 -9.12 7.95 -5.55
C TYR A 171 -10.03 7.89 -6.79
N ILE A 172 -10.51 9.06 -7.23
CA ILE A 172 -11.15 9.24 -8.53
C ILE A 172 -10.50 10.44 -9.20
N GLY A 173 -9.82 10.19 -10.32
CA GLY A 173 -9.23 11.22 -11.15
C GLY A 173 -9.89 11.24 -12.52
N MET A 174 -10.15 12.43 -13.06
CA MET A 174 -10.73 12.58 -14.40
C MET A 174 -9.95 13.60 -15.23
N ILE A 175 -9.60 13.19 -16.45
CA ILE A 175 -8.98 14.07 -17.44
C ILE A 175 -10.00 15.09 -17.97
N GLY A 176 -9.52 16.26 -18.35
CA GLY A 176 -10.35 17.24 -19.06
C GLY A 176 -9.95 18.67 -18.76
N SER A 177 -10.32 19.58 -19.67
CA SER A 177 -10.19 21.02 -19.43
C SER A 177 -11.11 21.46 -18.30
N ARG A 178 -10.81 22.59 -17.65
CA ARG A 178 -11.65 23.16 -16.58
C ARG A 178 -13.11 23.33 -17.02
N ALA A 179 -13.33 23.75 -18.27
CA ALA A 179 -14.66 23.91 -18.84
C ALA A 179 -15.40 22.56 -18.95
N ARG A 180 -14.72 21.51 -19.45
CA ARG A 180 -15.30 20.17 -19.58
C ARG A 180 -15.63 19.56 -18.22
N VAL A 181 -14.69 19.68 -17.27
CA VAL A 181 -14.86 19.21 -15.89
C VAL A 181 -16.08 19.87 -15.25
N LYS A 182 -16.23 21.20 -15.43
CA LYS A 182 -17.38 21.93 -14.90
C LYS A 182 -18.70 21.38 -15.45
N LEU A 183 -18.81 21.20 -16.76
CA LEU A 183 -20.03 20.66 -17.39
C LEU A 183 -20.42 19.29 -16.85
N VAL A 184 -19.45 18.39 -16.67
CA VAL A 184 -19.71 17.05 -16.11
C VAL A 184 -20.14 17.12 -14.64
N LYS A 185 -19.50 17.97 -13.83
CA LYS A 185 -19.89 18.17 -12.42
C LYS A 185 -21.28 18.80 -12.30
N ASP A 186 -21.59 19.83 -13.08
CA ASP A 186 -22.88 20.50 -13.07
C ASP A 186 -24.01 19.54 -13.48
N PHE A 187 -23.76 18.67 -14.48
CA PHE A 187 -24.71 17.62 -14.86
C PHE A 187 -24.96 16.64 -13.71
N LEU A 188 -23.91 16.10 -13.08
CA LEU A 188 -24.07 15.14 -11.97
C LEU A 188 -24.73 15.77 -10.74
N GLU A 189 -24.47 17.05 -10.48
CA GLU A 189 -25.16 17.81 -9.44
C GLU A 189 -26.65 17.93 -9.74
N SER A 190 -27.03 18.15 -11.01
CA SER A 190 -28.45 18.17 -11.43
C SER A 190 -29.15 16.80 -11.31
N GLU A 191 -28.38 15.70 -11.38
CA GLU A 191 -28.86 14.33 -11.13
C GLU A 191 -28.89 13.97 -9.63
N GLY A 192 -28.58 14.92 -8.74
CA GLY A 192 -28.66 14.74 -7.29
C GLY A 192 -27.38 14.27 -6.60
N VAL A 193 -26.24 14.23 -7.29
CA VAL A 193 -24.94 13.93 -6.65
C VAL A 193 -24.52 15.11 -5.78
N SER A 194 -24.23 14.84 -4.50
CA SER A 194 -23.87 15.90 -3.56
C SER A 194 -22.53 16.55 -3.91
N ARG A 195 -22.45 17.87 -3.67
CA ARG A 195 -21.23 18.65 -3.89
C ARG A 195 -20.02 18.09 -3.14
N VAL A 196 -20.24 17.57 -1.93
CA VAL A 196 -19.22 16.92 -1.10
C VAL A 196 -18.56 15.73 -1.80
N LEU A 197 -19.31 14.95 -2.57
CA LEU A 197 -18.74 13.85 -3.37
C LEU A 197 -18.00 14.39 -4.60
N LEU A 198 -18.57 15.38 -5.28
CA LEU A 198 -17.96 15.97 -6.48
C LEU A 198 -16.64 16.69 -6.19
N ASP A 199 -16.51 17.30 -5.02
CA ASP A 199 -15.29 18.00 -4.60
C ASP A 199 -14.13 17.04 -4.26
N LYS A 200 -14.42 15.74 -4.04
CA LYS A 200 -13.39 14.70 -3.86
C LYS A 200 -12.78 14.20 -5.18
N ILE A 201 -13.30 14.62 -6.33
CA ILE A 201 -12.80 14.20 -7.65
C ILE A 201 -11.62 15.08 -8.05
N TYR A 202 -10.49 14.45 -8.38
CA TYR A 202 -9.27 15.11 -8.81
C TYR A 202 -9.36 15.48 -10.29
N THR A 203 -9.55 16.79 -10.54
CA THR A 203 -9.83 17.32 -11.88
C THR A 203 -9.23 18.73 -12.07
N PRO A 204 -8.50 18.99 -13.17
CA PRO A 204 -7.92 18.00 -14.08
C PRO A 204 -7.00 17.05 -13.31
N ILE A 205 -7.01 15.78 -13.68
CA ILE A 205 -6.21 14.74 -13.05
C ILE A 205 -4.70 15.02 -13.17
N GLY A 206 -3.94 14.73 -12.10
CA GLY A 206 -2.48 14.80 -12.07
C GLY A 206 -1.89 16.12 -11.60
N LEU A 207 -0.66 16.05 -11.08
CA LEU A 207 0.06 17.23 -10.57
C LEU A 207 0.35 18.25 -11.67
N LYS A 208 0.37 19.53 -11.29
CA LYS A 208 0.69 20.64 -12.20
C LYS A 208 2.20 20.75 -12.45
N ILE A 209 2.72 19.85 -13.30
CA ILE A 209 4.14 19.79 -13.68
C ILE A 209 4.40 20.26 -15.13
N ASN A 210 3.42 20.93 -15.76
CA ASN A 210 3.46 21.37 -17.16
C ASN A 210 3.70 20.23 -18.17
N ALA A 211 3.12 19.07 -17.91
CA ALA A 211 3.17 17.91 -18.80
C ALA A 211 2.56 18.19 -20.18
N GLN A 212 3.21 17.72 -21.24
CA GLN A 212 2.82 17.90 -22.64
C GLN A 212 2.70 16.56 -23.39
N THR A 213 3.56 15.60 -23.08
CA THR A 213 3.53 14.27 -23.71
C THR A 213 2.66 13.28 -22.93
N PRO A 214 2.15 12.21 -23.57
CA PRO A 214 1.41 11.15 -22.87
C PRO A 214 2.17 10.56 -21.67
N GLU A 215 3.49 10.40 -21.80
CA GLU A 215 4.39 9.90 -20.76
C GLU A 215 4.49 10.88 -19.59
N GLU A 216 4.67 12.18 -19.86
CA GLU A 216 4.70 13.22 -18.82
C GLU A 216 3.34 13.34 -18.11
N ILE A 217 2.24 13.23 -18.85
CA ILE A 217 0.89 13.25 -18.27
C ILE A 217 0.71 12.04 -17.34
N ALA A 218 1.16 10.85 -17.76
CA ALA A 218 1.12 9.67 -16.91
C ALA A 218 1.97 9.85 -15.64
N VAL A 219 3.17 10.43 -15.74
CA VAL A 219 3.99 10.78 -14.57
C VAL A 219 3.25 11.75 -13.65
N ALA A 220 2.60 12.79 -14.18
CA ALA A 220 1.81 13.74 -13.40
C ALA A 220 0.66 13.06 -12.64
N ILE A 221 -0.08 12.18 -13.31
CA ILE A 221 -1.19 11.40 -12.73
C ILE A 221 -0.66 10.48 -11.63
N MET A 222 0.39 9.72 -11.93
CA MET A 222 0.94 8.76 -10.97
C MET A 222 1.58 9.45 -9.77
N ALA A 223 2.21 10.61 -9.95
CA ALA A 223 2.72 11.42 -8.85
C ALA A 223 1.60 11.92 -7.92
N GLU A 224 0.45 12.34 -8.48
CA GLU A 224 -0.72 12.72 -7.68
C GLU A 224 -1.28 11.51 -6.91
N ILE A 225 -1.43 10.35 -7.57
CA ILE A 225 -1.87 9.12 -6.92
C ILE A 225 -0.93 8.70 -5.78
N ILE A 226 0.39 8.77 -5.98
CA ILE A 226 1.37 8.50 -4.92
C ILE A 226 1.24 9.49 -3.76
N GLN A 227 1.08 10.79 -4.06
CA GLN A 227 0.88 11.81 -3.03
C GLN A 227 -0.36 11.54 -2.19
N ILE A 228 -1.49 11.17 -2.80
CA ILE A 228 -2.72 10.84 -2.08
C ILE A 228 -2.57 9.56 -1.28
N LYS A 229 -2.03 8.50 -1.90
CA LYS A 229 -1.79 7.21 -1.25
C LYS A 229 -0.90 7.37 0.00
N ASN A 230 0.13 8.22 -0.06
CA ASN A 230 1.09 8.38 1.02
C ASN A 230 0.77 9.55 1.99
N GLY A 231 -0.24 10.38 1.68
CA GLY A 231 -0.45 11.66 2.35
C GLY A 231 -1.23 11.60 3.65
N SER A 232 -2.39 10.92 3.67
CA SER A 232 -3.38 11.06 4.76
C SER A 232 -3.42 9.88 5.73
N ARG A 233 -2.93 8.70 5.32
CA ARG A 233 -2.75 7.53 6.18
C ARG A 233 -1.49 6.82 5.70
N LYS A 234 -0.35 7.06 6.37
CA LYS A 234 0.90 6.35 6.08
C LYS A 234 0.67 4.86 6.35
N THR A 235 0.26 4.15 5.31
CA THR A 235 -0.16 2.75 5.36
C THR A 235 0.91 1.95 4.65
N PHE A 236 1.78 1.36 5.46
CA PHE A 236 2.67 0.31 5.02
C PHE A 236 2.06 -0.97 5.56
N GLY A 237 1.23 -1.62 4.74
CA GLY A 237 0.81 -3.00 5.03
C GLY A 237 1.93 -3.97 4.62
N TYR A 238 1.55 -5.23 4.43
CA TYR A 238 2.47 -6.25 3.94
C TYR A 238 2.52 -6.20 2.41
N PRO A 239 3.68 -5.94 1.79
CA PRO A 239 3.82 -6.11 0.34
C PRO A 239 3.45 -7.55 -0.05
N LYS A 240 2.77 -7.71 -1.18
CA LYS A 240 2.31 -9.03 -1.65
C LYS A 240 3.44 -10.07 -1.65
N GLU A 241 4.60 -9.71 -2.20
CA GLU A 241 5.80 -10.57 -2.22
C GLU A 241 6.27 -10.99 -0.82
N ILE A 242 6.23 -10.09 0.17
CA ILE A 242 6.59 -10.41 1.55
C ILE A 242 5.56 -11.36 2.16
N LEU A 243 4.27 -11.12 1.93
CA LEU A 243 3.21 -11.97 2.48
C LEU A 243 3.22 -13.37 1.84
N GLU A 244 3.45 -13.45 0.53
CA GLU A 244 3.67 -14.71 -0.20
C GLU A 244 4.91 -15.43 0.33
N GLY A 245 6.01 -14.70 0.56
CA GLY A 245 7.21 -15.25 1.19
C GLY A 245 6.91 -15.86 2.57
N LEU A 246 6.19 -15.15 3.44
CA LEU A 246 5.83 -15.59 4.79
C LEU A 246 4.89 -16.80 4.83
N ILE A 247 4.08 -17.01 3.79
CA ILE A 247 3.10 -18.11 3.71
C ILE A 247 3.64 -19.29 2.89
N SER A 248 4.55 -19.04 1.96
CA SER A 248 5.09 -20.06 1.08
C SER A 248 5.84 -21.12 1.86
N ARG A 249 5.53 -22.38 1.54
CA ARG A 249 6.18 -23.58 2.08
C ARG A 249 7.41 -24.02 1.29
N GLU A 250 7.65 -23.42 0.12
CA GLU A 250 8.76 -23.79 -0.76
C GLU A 250 10.15 -23.48 -0.15
N SER A 251 10.18 -22.65 0.89
CA SER A 251 11.38 -22.26 1.64
C SER A 251 11.33 -22.63 3.12
N ASP A 252 10.41 -23.52 3.53
CA ASP A 252 10.26 -23.96 4.93
C ASP A 252 11.53 -24.62 5.49
N ASP A 253 12.40 -25.14 4.62
CA ASP A 253 13.65 -25.80 5.02
C ASP A 253 14.76 -24.83 5.45
N ILE A 254 14.65 -23.53 5.09
CA ILE A 254 15.65 -22.52 5.44
C ILE A 254 15.08 -21.60 6.52
N PRO A 255 15.60 -21.65 7.77
CA PRO A 255 15.20 -20.73 8.82
C PRO A 255 15.34 -19.28 8.35
N ARG A 256 14.36 -18.45 8.70
CA ARG A 256 14.29 -17.07 8.24
C ARG A 256 13.79 -16.13 9.33
N SER A 257 13.96 -14.85 9.08
CA SER A 257 13.45 -13.78 9.93
C SER A 257 12.76 -12.70 9.13
N LEU A 258 11.71 -12.13 9.72
CA LEU A 258 11.07 -10.93 9.24
C LEU A 258 11.70 -9.72 9.95
N VAL A 259 12.13 -8.76 9.13
CA VAL A 259 12.70 -7.49 9.55
C VAL A 259 11.66 -6.40 9.26
N THR A 260 11.33 -5.57 10.25
CA THR A 260 10.38 -4.45 10.11
C THR A 260 10.95 -3.17 10.71
N ILE A 261 10.95 -2.06 9.97
CA ILE A 261 11.23 -0.73 10.54
C ILE A 261 10.02 -0.32 11.40
N VAL A 262 10.18 -0.18 12.70
CA VAL A 262 9.09 0.16 13.64
C VAL A 262 9.12 1.61 14.11
N SER A 263 10.27 2.27 13.97
CA SER A 263 10.46 3.67 14.33
C SER A 263 11.49 4.33 13.42
N ARG A 264 11.33 5.63 13.17
CA ARG A 264 12.24 6.44 12.36
C ARG A 264 12.31 7.86 12.94
N LYS A 265 13.52 8.36 13.13
CA LYS A 265 13.82 9.76 13.48
C LYS A 265 14.82 10.34 12.49
N GLY A 266 14.49 11.45 11.85
CA GLY A 266 15.35 12.07 10.83
C GLY A 266 15.25 11.38 9.46
N SER A 267 16.30 11.55 8.65
CA SER A 267 16.36 11.01 7.28
C SER A 267 16.71 9.52 7.30
N ALA A 268 15.88 8.70 6.67
CA ALA A 268 16.12 7.27 6.50
C ALA A 268 15.67 6.88 5.07
N PRO A 269 16.28 5.84 4.48
CA PRO A 269 16.02 5.44 3.09
C PRO A 269 14.59 4.88 2.89
N ARG A 270 13.99 4.34 3.96
CA ARG A 270 12.62 3.81 3.98
C ARG A 270 11.85 4.30 5.19
N ASP A 271 10.52 4.16 5.12
CA ASP A 271 9.59 4.58 6.17
C ASP A 271 9.21 3.42 7.11
N VAL A 272 8.62 3.78 8.25
CA VAL A 272 8.05 2.84 9.23
C VAL A 272 7.04 1.90 8.56
N GLY A 273 7.15 0.61 8.86
CA GLY A 273 6.39 -0.50 8.27
C GLY A 273 7.06 -1.12 7.04
N SER A 274 8.20 -0.62 6.58
CA SER A 274 8.98 -1.30 5.54
C SER A 274 9.50 -2.64 6.05
N LYS A 275 9.38 -3.68 5.21
CA LYS A 275 9.68 -5.07 5.57
C LYS A 275 10.71 -5.70 4.65
N MET A 276 11.46 -6.64 5.21
CA MET A 276 12.41 -7.49 4.49
C MET A 276 12.42 -8.88 5.14
N ILE A 277 12.45 -9.94 4.34
CA ILE A 277 12.71 -11.30 4.82
C ILE A 277 14.19 -11.58 4.60
N VAL A 278 14.84 -12.15 5.60
CA VAL A 278 16.23 -12.60 5.53
C VAL A 278 16.29 -14.08 5.86
N MET A 279 16.80 -14.89 4.93
CA MET A 279 17.03 -16.31 5.13
C MET A 279 18.39 -16.55 5.79
N LEU A 280 18.54 -17.68 6.48
CA LEU A 280 19.78 -18.05 7.17
C LEU A 280 20.98 -18.20 6.21
N ASP A 281 20.72 -18.59 4.95
CA ASP A 281 21.73 -18.69 3.89
C ASP A 281 22.19 -17.33 3.33
N GLY A 282 21.55 -16.24 3.74
CA GLY A 282 21.85 -14.87 3.33
C GLY A 282 21.03 -14.35 2.16
N SER A 283 20.15 -15.17 1.56
CA SER A 283 19.18 -14.67 0.58
C SER A 283 18.15 -13.75 1.24
N THR A 284 17.60 -12.80 0.47
CA THR A 284 16.65 -11.79 0.98
C THR A 284 15.47 -11.58 0.04
N MET A 285 14.34 -11.14 0.61
CA MET A 285 13.18 -10.66 -0.14
C MET A 285 12.75 -9.30 0.41
N GLY A 286 12.52 -8.32 -0.46
CA GLY A 286 12.28 -6.93 -0.08
C GLY A 286 13.54 -6.19 0.39
N THR A 287 13.36 -5.01 0.97
CA THR A 287 14.48 -4.15 1.42
C THR A 287 14.00 -3.13 2.45
N ILE A 288 14.85 -2.82 3.42
CA ILE A 288 14.64 -1.71 4.38
C ILE A 288 15.43 -0.44 4.00
N GLY A 289 16.06 -0.41 2.83
CA GLY A 289 16.63 0.79 2.23
C GLY A 289 18.06 0.71 1.73
N GLY A 290 18.69 -0.48 1.75
CA GLY A 290 20.03 -0.70 1.22
C GLY A 290 21.16 -0.06 2.05
N GLY A 291 22.41 -0.38 1.69
CA GLY A 291 23.62 0.18 2.32
C GLY A 291 24.09 -0.57 3.57
N CYS A 292 25.00 0.05 4.33
CA CYS A 292 25.65 -0.53 5.51
C CYS A 292 24.66 -0.96 6.61
N VAL A 293 23.57 -0.19 6.79
CA VAL A 293 22.47 -0.52 7.72
C VAL A 293 21.83 -1.86 7.38
N GLU A 294 21.62 -2.13 6.08
CA GLU A 294 21.01 -3.38 5.66
C GLU A 294 21.95 -4.57 5.93
N ALA A 295 23.27 -4.38 5.78
CA ALA A 295 24.25 -5.42 6.08
C ALA A 295 24.29 -5.78 7.58
N GLU A 296 24.34 -4.79 8.48
CA GLU A 296 24.27 -5.04 9.93
C GLU A 296 22.96 -5.74 10.31
N VAL A 297 21.83 -5.25 9.80
CA VAL A 297 20.51 -5.83 10.08
C VAL A 297 20.39 -7.26 9.54
N CYS A 298 20.91 -7.55 8.35
CA CYS A 298 20.95 -8.90 7.79
C CYS A 298 21.81 -9.86 8.62
N ALA A 299 22.91 -9.39 9.21
CA ALA A 299 23.71 -10.22 10.12
C ALA A 299 22.91 -10.61 11.37
N ILE A 300 22.27 -9.64 12.02
CA ILE A 300 21.42 -9.86 13.20
C ILE A 300 20.22 -10.75 12.84
N ALA A 301 19.59 -10.53 11.69
CA ALA A 301 18.46 -11.33 11.24
C ALA A 301 18.81 -12.81 11.03
N ARG A 302 20.02 -13.12 10.58
CA ARG A 302 20.48 -14.52 10.50
C ARG A 302 20.70 -15.14 11.88
N GLU A 303 21.13 -14.37 12.87
CA GLU A 303 21.23 -14.83 14.25
C GLU A 303 19.84 -15.10 14.83
N VAL A 304 18.88 -14.18 14.64
CA VAL A 304 17.48 -14.38 15.05
C VAL A 304 16.86 -15.61 14.36
N ALA A 305 17.12 -15.80 13.07
CA ALA A 305 16.62 -16.96 12.32
C ALA A 305 17.14 -18.29 12.89
N ARG A 306 18.39 -18.30 13.39
CA ARG A 306 19.04 -19.45 14.02
C ARG A 306 18.57 -19.67 15.46
N ASP A 307 18.59 -18.62 16.27
CA ASP A 307 18.40 -18.69 17.73
C ASP A 307 16.93 -18.57 18.13
N LYS A 308 16.05 -18.25 17.17
CA LYS A 308 14.59 -18.13 17.33
C LYS A 308 14.17 -17.16 18.43
N THR A 309 14.99 -16.14 18.68
CA THR A 309 14.75 -15.12 19.71
C THR A 309 14.60 -13.75 19.04
N PRO A 310 13.42 -13.10 19.10
CA PRO A 310 13.22 -11.81 18.46
C PRO A 310 14.02 -10.71 19.15
N VAL A 311 14.41 -9.68 18.39
CA VAL A 311 15.18 -8.53 18.91
C VAL A 311 14.63 -7.21 18.38
N LEU A 312 14.72 -6.16 19.21
CA LEU A 312 14.52 -4.78 18.80
C LEU A 312 15.89 -4.09 18.76
N LYS A 313 16.32 -3.68 17.57
CA LYS A 313 17.63 -3.07 17.36
C LYS A 313 17.49 -1.62 16.93
N LYS A 314 18.20 -0.73 17.61
CA LYS A 314 18.39 0.65 17.17
C LYS A 314 19.60 0.71 16.24
N VAL A 315 19.44 1.30 15.05
CA VAL A 315 20.51 1.56 14.09
C VAL A 315 20.65 3.07 13.91
N ASP A 316 21.85 3.57 14.15
CA ASP A 316 22.18 4.99 14.09
C ASP A 316 23.04 5.28 12.86
N MET A 317 22.51 6.09 11.94
CA MET A 317 23.17 6.48 10.69
C MET A 317 23.65 7.92 10.76
N THR A 318 23.79 8.52 11.95
CA THR A 318 24.27 9.89 12.08
C THR A 318 25.79 9.98 11.87
N PRO A 319 26.31 11.16 11.45
CA PRO A 319 27.71 11.33 11.03
C PRO A 319 28.76 10.95 12.08
N ASP A 320 28.43 11.02 13.37
CA ASP A 320 29.35 10.68 14.47
C ASP A 320 29.78 9.19 14.48
N ASN A 321 29.10 8.34 13.72
CA ASN A 321 29.44 6.92 13.48
C ASN A 321 29.84 6.62 12.03
N ALA A 322 29.94 7.63 11.15
CA ALA A 322 29.94 7.45 9.69
C ALA A 322 31.25 7.83 8.99
N GLU A 323 32.38 7.84 9.70
CA GLU A 323 33.66 8.28 9.11
C GLU A 323 34.20 7.35 8.00
N ASP A 324 33.70 6.13 7.84
CA ASP A 324 34.30 5.16 6.89
C ASP A 324 33.50 4.80 5.61
N GLU A 325 32.19 5.09 5.48
CA GLU A 325 31.39 4.38 4.43
C GLU A 325 30.33 5.19 3.64
N GLY A 326 30.53 6.49 3.40
CA GLY A 326 30.07 7.20 2.18
C GLY A 326 28.56 7.29 1.82
N MET A 327 27.64 6.68 2.56
CA MET A 327 26.18 6.68 2.28
C MET A 327 25.38 6.97 3.56
N VAL A 328 25.30 8.24 3.95
CA VAL A 328 24.72 8.66 5.23
C VAL A 328 23.29 9.17 5.05
N CYS A 329 22.30 8.32 5.24
CA CYS A 329 20.95 8.79 5.55
C CYS A 329 20.96 9.23 7.02
N GLY A 330 21.31 10.49 7.31
CA GLY A 330 21.61 11.02 8.66
C GLY A 330 20.48 10.99 9.70
N GLY A 331 19.90 9.83 9.98
CA GLY A 331 18.82 9.60 10.93
C GLY A 331 19.01 8.31 11.72
N ILE A 332 18.01 7.97 12.50
CA ILE A 332 17.99 6.80 13.40
C ILE A 332 16.74 5.98 13.06
N VAL A 333 16.89 4.67 12.96
CA VAL A 333 15.77 3.74 12.82
C VAL A 333 15.79 2.71 13.95
N GLU A 334 14.61 2.26 14.37
CA GLU A 334 14.48 1.05 15.18
C GLU A 334 13.87 -0.04 14.30
N VAL A 335 14.51 -1.20 14.33
CA VAL A 335 14.17 -2.35 13.51
C VAL A 335 13.81 -3.50 14.45
N TYR A 336 12.59 -4.01 14.29
CA TYR A 336 12.15 -5.23 14.96
C TYR A 336 12.44 -6.42 14.05
N ILE A 337 13.09 -7.44 14.60
CA ILE A 337 13.52 -8.63 13.88
C ILE A 337 12.98 -9.84 14.62
N GLU A 338 12.24 -10.69 13.92
CA GLU A 338 11.58 -11.86 14.50
C GLU A 338 11.75 -13.11 13.64
N PRO A 339 11.79 -14.31 14.26
CA PRO A 339 11.81 -15.56 13.49
C PRO A 339 10.44 -15.83 12.87
N VAL A 340 10.45 -16.29 11.61
CA VAL A 340 9.26 -16.69 10.83
C VAL A 340 9.56 -17.93 9.99
#